data_AF-A0A554MYP9-F1
#
_entry.id   AF-A0A554MYP9-F1
#
_cell.length_a   1.000
_cell.length_b   1.000
_cell.length_c   1.000
_cell.angle_alpha   90.00
_cell.angle_beta   90.00
_cell.angle_gamma   90.00
#
_symmetry.space_group_name_H-M   'P 1'
#
loop_
_entity.id
_entity.type
_entity.pdbx_description
1 polymer ?
#
loop_
_entity_poly.entity_id
_entity_poly.type
_entity_poly.pdbx_seq_one_letter_code
_entity_poly.pdbx_strand_id
1 'polypeptide(L)'
;MTLSELLKQLDDHAVEDAASAVQIAAVRSALIAAFEQAPGHPAYRSGIQGAARLVADTWPYESELGALVLAFSEAVRRDIAPHRTTDTGAAVE
;
A
#
# COMPACT_ATOMS: atom_id res chain seq x y z
N MET A 1 6.83 -8.17 0.50
CA MET A 1 5.58 -8.12 1.26
C MET A 1 4.41 -8.21 0.29
N THR A 2 3.43 -9.07 0.54
CA THR A 2 2.19 -9.20 -0.23
C THR A 2 1.01 -8.50 0.46
N LEU A 3 -0.10 -8.30 -0.26
CA LEU A 3 -1.31 -7.71 0.34
C LEU A 3 -1.91 -8.60 1.44
N SER A 4 -1.82 -9.93 1.31
CA SER A 4 -2.26 -10.87 2.37
C SER A 4 -1.39 -10.76 3.63
N GLU A 5 -0.08 -10.59 3.47
CA GLU A 5 0.84 -10.37 4.60
C GLU A 5 0.54 -9.05 5.31
N LEU A 6 0.24 -7.98 4.56
CA LEU A 6 -0.16 -6.70 5.15
C LEU A 6 -1.47 -6.82 5.94
N LEU A 7 -2.48 -7.50 5.39
CA LEU A 7 -3.74 -7.75 6.10
C LEU A 7 -3.52 -8.54 7.39
N LYS A 8 -2.63 -9.55 7.37
CA LYS A 8 -2.26 -10.30 8.56
C LYS A 8 -1.57 -9.42 9.61
N GLN A 9 -0.64 -8.56 9.21
CA GLN A 9 0.03 -7.62 10.11
C GLN A 9 -0.97 -6.65 10.77
N LEU A 10 -1.93 -6.14 9.99
CA LEU A 10 -3.01 -5.30 10.52
C LEU A 10 -3.85 -6.05 11.56
N ASP A 11 -4.15 -7.33 11.35
CA ASP A 11 -4.94 -8.15 12.28
C ASP A 11 -4.15 -8.52 13.55
N ASP A 12 -2.88 -8.94 13.40
CA ASP A 12 -2.07 -9.42 14.50
C ASP A 12 -1.66 -8.29 15.47
N HIS A 13 -1.41 -7.09 14.96
CA HIS A 13 -0.89 -5.95 15.74
C HIS A 13 -1.91 -4.82 15.99
N ALA A 14 -3.19 -5.03 15.65
CA ALA A 14 -4.22 -4.00 15.76
C ALA A 14 -4.35 -3.36 17.16
N VAL A 15 -4.14 -4.16 18.21
CA VAL A 15 -4.33 -3.77 19.61
C VAL A 15 -3.15 -3.02 20.20
N GLU A 16 -1.97 -3.12 19.59
CA GLU A 16 -0.72 -2.51 20.07
C GLU A 16 -0.39 -1.21 19.34
N ASP A 17 -1.03 -0.95 18.20
CA ASP A 17 -0.75 0.21 17.36
C ASP A 17 -1.34 1.51 17.92
N ALA A 18 -0.71 2.64 17.57
CA ALA A 18 -1.18 3.97 17.96
C ALA A 18 -2.51 4.37 17.28
N ALA A 19 -2.81 3.82 16.10
CA ALA A 19 -4.08 4.03 15.42
C ALA A 19 -5.23 3.37 16.19
N SER A 20 -6.38 4.04 16.20
CA SER A 20 -7.59 3.48 16.81
C SER A 20 -8.10 2.26 16.05
N ALA A 21 -8.82 1.38 16.74
CA ALA A 21 -9.46 0.22 16.11
C ALA A 21 -10.38 0.60 14.93
N VAL A 22 -11.03 1.77 14.97
CA VAL A 22 -11.89 2.28 13.88
C VAL A 22 -11.06 2.65 12.65
N GLN A 23 -9.91 3.30 12.84
CA GLN A 23 -8.98 3.64 11.77
C GLN A 23 -8.42 2.39 11.10
N ILE A 24 -8.00 1.40 11.90
CA ILE A 24 -7.49 0.12 11.43
C ILE A 24 -8.56 -0.64 10.65
N ALA A 25 -9.78 -0.72 11.18
CA ALA A 25 -10.91 -1.38 10.51
C ALA A 25 -11.23 -0.74 9.15
N ALA A 26 -11.23 0.60 9.06
CA ALA A 26 -11.52 1.31 7.81
C ALA A 26 -10.47 1.01 6.73
N VAL A 27 -9.18 1.05 7.09
CA VAL A 27 -8.08 0.73 6.17
C VAL A 27 -8.10 -0.74 5.77
N ARG A 28 -8.35 -1.64 6.72
CA ARG A 28 -8.49 -3.08 6.46
C ARG A 28 -9.61 -3.36 5.47
N SER A 29 -10.79 -2.76 5.65
CA SER A 29 -11.91 -2.92 4.73
C SER A 29 -11.56 -2.46 3.31
N ALA A 30 -10.86 -1.32 3.17
CA ALA A 30 -10.40 -0.85 1.86
C ALA A 30 -9.39 -1.81 1.21
N LEU A 31 -8.46 -2.37 2.00
CA LEU A 31 -7.46 -3.33 1.52
C LEU A 31 -8.08 -4.69 1.16
N ILE A 32 -9.12 -5.14 1.85
CA ILE A 32 -9.87 -6.37 1.48
C ILE A 32 -10.56 -6.18 0.13
N ALA A 33 -11.26 -5.05 -0.07
CA ALA A 33 -11.90 -4.75 -1.35
C ALA A 33 -10.87 -4.71 -2.50
N ALA A 34 -9.65 -4.23 -2.23
CA ALA A 34 -8.55 -4.29 -3.19
C ALA A 34 -8.06 -5.74 -3.42
N PHE A 35 -7.98 -6.55 -2.37
CA PHE A 35 -7.53 -7.95 -2.43
C PHE A 35 -8.45 -8.86 -3.26
N GLU A 36 -9.74 -8.55 -3.31
CA GLU A 36 -10.71 -9.23 -4.17
C GLU A 36 -10.47 -8.97 -5.68
N GLN A 37 -9.64 -7.98 -6.02
CA GLN A 37 -9.30 -7.64 -7.39
C GLN A 37 -8.01 -8.36 -7.82
N ALA A 38 -7.92 -8.72 -9.10
CA ALA A 38 -6.68 -9.26 -9.65
C ALA A 38 -5.53 -8.23 -9.52
N PRO A 39 -4.29 -8.63 -9.16
CA PRO A 39 -3.17 -7.69 -8.96
C PRO A 39 -2.83 -6.79 -10.16
N GLY A 40 -3.15 -7.25 -11.38
CA GLY A 40 -3.00 -6.45 -12.61
C GLY A 40 -4.15 -5.48 -12.88
N HIS A 41 -5.26 -5.58 -12.15
CA HIS A 41 -6.46 -4.79 -12.38
C HIS A 41 -6.28 -3.36 -11.82
N PRO A 42 -6.74 -2.31 -12.51
CA PRO A 42 -6.66 -0.94 -12.00
C PRO A 42 -7.31 -0.76 -10.63
N ALA A 43 -8.41 -1.48 -10.36
CA ALA A 43 -9.13 -1.40 -9.09
C ALA A 43 -8.29 -1.87 -7.88
N TYR A 44 -7.43 -2.89 -8.06
CA TYR A 44 -6.48 -3.35 -7.04
C TYR A 44 -5.60 -2.19 -6.60
N ARG A 45 -5.03 -1.48 -7.58
CA ARG A 45 -4.10 -0.37 -7.36
C ARG A 45 -4.82 0.83 -6.73
N SER A 46 -5.96 1.23 -7.27
CA SER A 46 -6.72 2.36 -6.72
C SER A 46 -7.20 2.08 -5.29
N GLY A 47 -7.54 0.83 -4.97
CA GLY A 47 -7.93 0.43 -3.61
C GLY A 47 -6.78 0.59 -2.62
N ILE A 48 -5.57 0.15 -2.99
CA ILE A 48 -4.36 0.31 -2.16
C ILE A 48 -4.01 1.80 -1.98
N GLN A 49 -4.09 2.60 -3.05
CA GLN A 49 -3.84 4.04 -2.96
C GLN A 49 -4.90 4.75 -2.11
N GLY A 50 -6.16 4.32 -2.18
CA GLY A 50 -7.23 4.81 -1.32
C GLY A 50 -6.97 4.50 0.15
N ALA A 51 -6.55 3.28 0.47
CA ALA A 51 -6.17 2.89 1.83
C ALA A 51 -4.99 3.72 2.36
N ALA A 52 -3.96 3.92 1.54
CA ALA A 52 -2.81 4.76 1.90
C ALA A 52 -3.20 6.22 2.16
N ARG A 53 -4.16 6.76 1.39
CA ARG A 53 -4.69 8.10 1.62
C ARG A 53 -5.42 8.20 2.96
N LEU A 54 -6.24 7.22 3.31
CA LEU A 54 -6.90 7.18 4.62
C LEU A 54 -5.88 7.22 5.77
N VAL A 55 -4.77 6.48 5.63
CA VAL A 55 -3.67 6.51 6.60
C VAL A 55 -3.05 7.90 6.68
N ALA A 56 -2.63 8.46 5.54
CA ALA A 56 -1.96 9.77 5.49
C ALA A 56 -2.83 10.91 6.04
N ASP A 57 -4.14 10.85 5.83
CA ASP A 57 -5.07 11.91 6.23
C ASP A 57 -5.44 11.82 7.73
N THR A 58 -5.37 10.64 8.35
CA THR A 58 -6.01 10.44 9.66
C THR A 58 -5.18 9.74 10.72
N TRP A 59 -4.16 8.95 10.38
CA TRP A 59 -3.46 8.11 11.36
C TRP A 59 -2.40 8.90 12.14
N PRO A 60 -2.17 8.57 13.43
CA PRO A 60 -1.07 9.14 14.20
C PRO A 60 0.29 8.86 13.55
N TYR A 61 1.24 9.78 13.70
CA TYR A 61 2.59 9.62 13.14
C TYR A 61 3.32 8.40 13.73
N GLU A 62 3.02 8.05 14.97
CA GLU A 62 3.59 6.93 15.72
C GLU A 62 3.03 5.56 15.30
N SER A 63 2.05 5.52 14.38
CA SER A 63 1.48 4.25 13.91
C SER A 63 2.44 3.51 12.98
N GLU A 64 3.00 2.40 13.48
CA GLU A 64 3.86 1.52 12.70
C GLU A 64 3.07 0.80 11.60
N LEU A 65 1.82 0.41 11.88
CA LEU A 65 0.91 -0.14 10.88
C LEU A 65 0.61 0.89 9.77
N GLY A 66 0.51 2.17 10.12
CA GLY A 66 0.32 3.24 9.15
C GLY A 66 1.51 3.37 8.21
N ALA A 67 2.72 3.39 8.77
CA ALA A 67 3.95 3.41 7.99
C ALA A 67 4.06 2.21 7.04
N LEU A 68 3.66 1.01 7.49
CA LEU A 68 3.64 -0.20 6.67
C LEU A 68 2.68 -0.10 5.48
N VAL A 69 1.45 0.39 5.70
CA VAL A 69 0.46 0.58 4.62
C VAL A 69 0.97 1.58 3.58
N LEU A 70 1.56 2.69 4.03
CA LEU A 70 2.15 3.70 3.13
C LEU A 70 3.32 3.13 2.32
N ALA A 71 4.23 2.39 2.96
CA ALA A 71 5.36 1.75 2.30
C ALA A 71 4.91 0.69 1.26
N PHE A 72 3.90 -0.11 1.60
CA PHE A 72 3.33 -1.09 0.67
C PHE A 72 2.70 -0.40 -0.55
N SER A 73 1.93 0.66 -0.34
CA SER A 73 1.34 1.46 -1.42
C SER A 73 2.41 2.05 -2.35
N GLU A 74 3.52 2.51 -1.78
CA GLU A 74 4.65 3.01 -2.56
C GLU A 74 5.31 1.91 -3.41
N ALA A 75 5.50 0.71 -2.84
CA ALA A 75 6.06 -0.42 -3.57
C ALA A 75 5.17 -0.81 -4.77
N VAL A 76 3.86 -0.92 -4.54
CA VAL A 76 2.87 -1.22 -5.60
C VAL A 76 2.90 -0.15 -6.69
N ARG A 77 3.09 1.13 -6.33
CA ARG A 77 3.23 2.23 -7.30
C ARG A 77 4.51 2.10 -8.13
N ARG A 78 5.63 1.73 -7.50
CA ARG A 78 6.96 1.62 -8.14
C ARG A 78 7.08 0.43 -9.08
N ASP A 79 6.44 -0.69 -8.76
CA ASP A 79 6.42 -1.88 -9.64
C ASP A 79 5.77 -1.58 -11.01
N ILE A 80 5.05 -0.45 -11.13
CA ILE A 80 4.36 0.00 -12.33
C ILE A 80 5.10 1.15 -13.01
N ALA A 81 6.04 1.81 -12.33
CA ALA A 81 6.86 2.83 -12.97
C ALA A 81 7.62 2.14 -14.12
N PRO A 82 7.41 2.53 -15.38
CA PRO A 82 8.19 1.97 -16.47
C PRO A 82 9.65 2.17 -16.09
N HIS A 83 10.41 1.07 -16.11
CA HIS A 83 11.85 1.15 -15.95
C HIS A 83 12.29 2.23 -16.94
N ARG A 84 12.88 3.33 -16.46
CA ARG A 84 13.58 4.25 -17.34
C ARG A 84 14.75 3.45 -17.89
N THR A 85 14.50 2.71 -18.97
CA THR A 85 15.53 2.22 -19.85
C THR A 85 16.12 3.48 -20.46
N THR A 86 17.18 3.98 -19.85
CA THR A 86 18.13 4.82 -20.57
C THR A 86 18.84 3.87 -21.55
N ASP A 87 18.13 3.55 -22.63
CA ASP A 87 18.78 3.20 -23.87
C ASP A 87 19.45 4.50 -24.32
N THR A 88 20.73 4.63 -23.97
CA THR A 88 21.61 5.52 -24.70
C THR A 88 22.50 4.61 -25.54
N GLY A 89 21.87 3.90 -26.47
CA GLY A 89 22.50 3.54 -27.72
C GLY A 89 22.79 4.82 -28.50
N ALA A 90 23.89 5.50 -28.16
CA ALA A 90 24.53 6.43 -29.05
C ALA A 90 25.88 5.82 -29.44
N ALA A 91 25.80 4.94 -30.44
CA ALA A 91 26.91 4.75 -31.35
C ALA A 91 27.27 6.12 -31.92
N VAL A 92 28.51 6.54 -31.71
CA VAL A 92 29.18 7.54 -32.53
C VAL A 92 30.51 6.94 -32.94
N GLU A 93 30.66 6.95 -34.26
CA GLU A 93 31.74 6.39 -35.08
C GLU A 93 33.14 6.83 -34.67
#